data_AF-A0A382EY59-F1
#
_entry.id   AF-A0A382EY59-F1
#
_cell.length_a   1.000
_cell.length_b   1.000
_cell.length_c   1.000
_cell.angle_alpha   90.00
_cell.angle_beta   90.00
_cell.angle_gamma   90.00
#
_symmetry.space_group_name_H-M   'P 1'
#
loop_
_entity.id
_entity.type
_entity.pdbx_description
1 polymer ?
#
loop_
_entity_poly.entity_id
_entity_poly.type
_entity_poly.pdbx_seq_one_letter_code
_entity_poly.pdbx_strand_id
1 'polypeptide(L)'
;MDRNTITAFLFIAIILILYPLYLEFITPEKIKTPDGNIQTSSQHEITTEKTTEKIETENAKERAVDRYAVYDLPAEEKNITINSNLYRATVSTLGGGSIVSFRLKHHLLKN
;
A
#
# COMPACT_ATOMS: atom_id res chain seq x y z
N MET A 1 -16.10 -44.10 -18.17
CA MET A 1 -15.75 -42.67 -17.99
C MET A 1 -16.01 -42.00 -19.31
N ASP A 2 -16.84 -40.97 -19.32
CA ASP A 2 -17.42 -40.46 -20.56
C ASP A 2 -16.46 -39.50 -21.27
N ARG A 3 -16.62 -39.34 -22.58
CA ARG A 3 -15.75 -38.47 -23.40
C ARG A 3 -15.70 -37.05 -22.82
N ASN A 4 -16.86 -36.52 -22.40
CA ASN A 4 -16.99 -35.21 -21.77
C ASN A 4 -16.22 -35.12 -20.44
N THR A 5 -16.18 -36.21 -19.63
CA THR A 5 -15.41 -36.26 -18.38
C THR A 5 -13.90 -36.19 -18.66
N ILE A 6 -13.43 -36.89 -19.71
CA ILE A 6 -12.02 -36.84 -20.14
C ILE A 6 -11.65 -35.44 -20.64
N THR A 7 -12.51 -34.82 -21.46
CA THR A 7 -12.30 -33.44 -21.94
C THR A 7 -12.31 -32.42 -20.80
N ALA A 8 -13.20 -32.55 -19.81
CA ALA A 8 -13.21 -31.70 -18.63
C ALA A 8 -11.92 -31.84 -17.81
N PHE A 9 -11.43 -33.06 -17.62
CA PHE A 9 -10.17 -33.31 -16.91
C PHE A 9 -8.96 -32.71 -17.64
N LEU A 10 -8.95 -32.79 -18.98
CA LEU A 10 -7.94 -32.13 -19.82
C LEU A 10 -7.94 -30.60 -19.64
N PHE A 11 -9.12 -29.96 -19.63
CA PHE A 11 -9.22 -28.52 -19.38
C PHE A 11 -8.73 -28.13 -17.99
N ILE A 12 -9.06 -28.92 -16.95
CA ILE A 12 -8.56 -28.67 -15.58
C ILE A 12 -7.03 -28.77 -15.55
N ALA A 13 -6.43 -29.79 -16.17
CA ALA A 13 -4.98 -29.93 -16.26
C ALA A 13 -4.31 -28.74 -16.97
N ILE A 14 -4.89 -28.25 -18.07
CA ILE A 14 -4.41 -27.05 -18.77
C ILE A 14 -4.50 -25.81 -17.86
N ILE A 15 -5.63 -25.59 -17.20
CA ILE A 15 -5.81 -24.44 -16.28
C ILE A 15 -4.78 -24.48 -15.14
N LEU A 16 -4.52 -25.65 -14.54
CA LEU A 16 -3.54 -25.80 -13.47
C LEU A 16 -2.10 -25.52 -13.91
N ILE A 17 -1.76 -25.76 -15.17
CA ILE A 17 -0.44 -25.42 -15.75
C ILE A 17 -0.36 -23.93 -16.09
N LEU A 18 -1.42 -23.35 -16.66
CA LEU A 18 -1.45 -21.95 -17.10
C LEU A 18 -1.59 -20.96 -15.94
N TYR A 19 -2.31 -21.31 -14.88
CA TYR A 19 -2.58 -20.42 -13.74
C TYR A 19 -1.32 -19.87 -13.04
N PRO A 20 -0.30 -20.68 -12.64
CA PRO A 20 0.92 -20.14 -12.04
C PRO A 20 1.72 -19.25 -13.02
N LEU A 21 1.73 -19.60 -14.32
CA LEU A 21 2.43 -18.83 -15.35
C LEU A 21 1.72 -17.49 -15.64
N TYR A 22 0.39 -17.47 -15.61
CA TYR A 22 -0.40 -16.25 -15.66
C TYR A 22 -0.15 -15.34 -14.44
N LEU A 23 -0.06 -15.94 -13.24
CA LEU A 23 0.27 -15.20 -12.02
C LEU A 23 1.66 -14.57 -12.10
N GLU A 24 2.66 -15.25 -12.64
CA GLU A 24 4.01 -14.70 -12.83
C GLU A 24 3.98 -13.46 -13.74
N PHE A 25 3.21 -13.49 -14.83
CA PHE A 25 3.11 -12.37 -15.78
C PHE A 25 2.44 -11.12 -15.19
N ILE A 26 1.45 -11.27 -14.30
CA ILE A 26 0.67 -10.15 -13.74
C ILE A 26 1.10 -9.72 -12.33
N THR A 27 1.89 -10.54 -11.63
CA THR A 27 2.43 -10.19 -10.32
C THR A 27 3.60 -9.21 -10.51
N PRO A 28 3.51 -7.97 -10.01
CA PRO A 28 4.65 -7.05 -10.07
C PRO A 28 5.84 -7.65 -9.31
N GLU A 29 7.05 -7.55 -9.86
CA GLU A 29 8.24 -8.08 -9.20
C GLU A 29 8.35 -7.47 -7.80
N LYS A 30 8.42 -8.33 -6.78
CA LYS A 30 8.63 -7.88 -5.40
C LYS A 30 9.98 -7.18 -5.36
N ILE A 31 9.97 -5.87 -5.12
CA ILE A 31 11.15 -5.02 -5.04
C ILE A 31 12.12 -5.68 -4.05
N LYS A 32 13.19 -6.28 -4.58
CA LYS A 32 14.29 -6.80 -3.77
C LYS A 32 15.03 -5.58 -3.26
N THR A 33 14.65 -5.09 -2.08
CA THR A 33 15.48 -4.13 -1.34
C THR A 33 16.86 -4.74 -1.18
N PRO A 34 17.92 -4.13 -1.75
CA PRO A 34 19.28 -4.50 -1.41
C PRO A 34 19.49 -4.02 0.02
N ASP A 35 19.25 -4.93 0.99
CA ASP A 35 20.09 -5.13 2.17
C ASP A 35 19.57 -6.35 2.94
N GLY A 36 20.51 -7.11 3.51
CA GLY A 36 20.24 -8.43 4.07
C GLY A 36 19.54 -8.40 5.42
N ASN A 37 18.88 -9.52 5.75
CA ASN A 37 18.15 -9.77 7.00
C ASN A 37 16.95 -8.83 7.24
N ILE A 38 15.72 -9.39 7.15
CA ILE A 38 14.84 -9.52 8.32
C ILE A 38 14.08 -10.85 8.25
N GLN A 39 13.97 -11.44 9.44
CA GLN A 39 13.47 -12.73 9.85
C GLN A 39 12.07 -13.11 9.38
N THR A 40 11.87 -14.42 9.20
CA THR A 40 10.59 -15.09 9.41
C THR A 40 10.06 -14.83 10.82
N SER A 41 8.76 -14.59 10.93
CA SER A 41 7.85 -15.00 12.02
C SER A 41 7.02 -13.88 12.66
N SER A 42 5.81 -14.29 13.06
CA SER A 42 5.01 -13.70 14.12
C SER A 42 4.40 -12.32 13.86
N GLN A 43 3.13 -12.37 13.45
CA GLN A 43 2.03 -11.74 14.20
C GLN A 43 2.46 -11.27 15.60
N HIS A 44 2.39 -9.97 15.85
CA HIS A 44 2.56 -9.43 17.18
C HIS A 44 1.40 -8.52 17.56
N GLU A 45 0.70 -8.97 18.59
CA GLU A 45 -0.36 -8.26 19.26
C GLU A 45 0.22 -7.04 19.98
N ILE A 46 -0.56 -5.97 20.07
CA ILE A 46 -0.17 -4.75 20.77
C ILE A 46 -0.47 -4.95 22.25
N THR A 47 0.56 -5.22 23.07
CA THR A 47 0.47 -5.13 24.54
C THR A 47 1.40 -4.06 25.05
N THR A 48 0.80 -3.09 25.74
CA THR A 48 1.48 -1.96 26.38
C THR A 48 1.97 -2.38 27.76
N GLU A 49 3.25 -2.16 28.08
CA GLU A 49 3.68 -2.10 29.48
C GLU A 49 4.37 -0.78 29.82
N LYS A 50 4.07 -0.34 31.05
CA LYS A 50 4.29 0.99 31.60
C LYS A 50 5.20 0.82 32.80
N THR A 51 6.27 1.61 32.94
CA THR A 51 6.97 1.94 34.21
C THR A 51 7.88 3.13 33.87
N THR A 52 7.62 4.39 34.23
CA THR A 52 7.21 5.03 35.51
C THR A 52 8.36 5.17 36.51
N GLU A 53 8.88 6.39 36.62
CA GLU A 53 9.51 7.12 37.76
C GLU A 53 10.15 8.38 37.11
N LYS A 54 10.25 9.61 37.65
CA LYS A 54 9.85 10.36 38.88
C LYS A 54 10.00 11.88 38.50
N ILE A 55 9.46 12.93 39.12
CA ILE A 55 8.73 13.22 40.38
C ILE A 55 7.54 14.16 40.04
N GLU A 56 6.63 14.44 40.99
CA GLU A 56 5.42 15.28 40.83
C GLU A 56 5.65 16.79 41.08
N THR A 57 4.89 17.63 40.38
CA THR A 57 4.29 18.88 40.92
C THR A 57 3.04 19.22 40.09
N GLU A 58 1.87 19.09 40.70
CA GLU A 58 0.58 19.63 40.25
C GLU A 58 0.66 21.15 39.99
N ASN A 59 -0.14 21.77 39.12
CA ASN A 59 -1.52 21.48 38.76
C ASN A 59 -1.77 21.52 37.25
N ALA A 60 -2.73 20.71 36.80
CA ALA A 60 -2.98 20.45 35.39
C ALA A 60 -4.28 21.09 34.87
N LYS A 61 -4.29 21.44 33.58
CA LYS A 61 -5.17 20.73 32.64
C LYS A 61 -4.69 20.80 31.18
N GLU A 62 -4.62 19.61 30.58
CA GLU A 62 -4.72 19.32 29.15
C GLU A 62 -3.77 20.06 28.17
N ARG A 63 -2.51 19.58 28.14
CA ARG A 63 -1.76 19.55 26.87
C ARG A 63 -2.30 18.41 26.00
N ALA A 64 -2.97 18.74 24.90
CA ALA A 64 -2.89 17.90 23.71
C ALA A 64 -1.49 18.11 23.12
N VAL A 65 -0.52 17.27 23.50
CA VAL A 65 0.76 17.21 22.79
C VAL A 65 0.52 16.44 21.50
N ASP A 66 0.01 17.15 20.50
CA ASP A 66 -0.02 16.61 19.14
C ASP A 66 1.42 16.36 18.72
N ARG A 67 1.79 15.07 18.69
CA ARG A 67 3.02 14.59 18.09
C ARG A 67 2.87 14.65 16.56
N TYR A 68 2.64 15.84 16.02
CA TYR A 68 2.97 16.10 14.63
C TYR A 68 4.46 15.88 14.51
N ALA A 69 4.86 14.85 13.76
CA ALA A 69 6.22 14.76 13.29
C ALA A 69 6.50 16.07 12.54
N VAL A 70 7.52 16.81 12.98
CA VAL A 70 8.02 17.94 12.21
C VAL A 70 8.75 17.31 11.02
N TYR A 71 7.96 17.03 9.97
CA TYR A 71 8.53 16.75 8.66
C TYR A 71 9.30 18.01 8.28
N ASP A 72 10.59 17.88 7.97
CA ASP A 72 11.30 18.93 7.27
C ASP A 72 10.49 19.27 6.03
N LEU A 73 9.89 20.48 6.00
CA LEU A 73 9.14 20.89 4.83
C LEU A 73 10.14 20.99 3.69
N PRO A 74 9.97 20.23 2.58
CA PRO A 74 10.82 20.39 1.42
C PRO A 74 10.74 21.85 0.99
N ALA A 75 11.90 22.46 0.78
CA ALA A 75 12.05 23.91 0.58
C ALA A 75 11.25 24.47 -0.62
N GLU A 76 10.77 23.59 -1.51
CA GLU A 76 9.84 23.91 -2.59
C GLU A 76 8.85 22.75 -2.79
N GLU A 77 7.55 23.07 -2.88
CA GLU A 77 6.52 22.10 -3.23
C GLU A 77 6.49 21.88 -4.76
N LYS A 78 6.84 20.68 -5.22
CA LYS A 78 6.72 20.33 -6.64
C LYS A 78 5.44 19.54 -6.91
N ASN A 79 4.60 20.09 -7.77
CA ASN A 79 3.38 19.45 -8.26
C ASN A 79 3.64 18.72 -9.59
N ILE A 80 3.38 17.41 -9.61
CA ILE A 80 3.57 16.51 -10.75
C ILE A 80 2.19 16.13 -11.30
N THR A 81 1.92 16.45 -12.57
CA THR A 81 0.65 16.07 -13.22
C THR A 81 0.81 14.77 -14.00
N ILE A 82 0.02 13.76 -13.64
CA ILE A 82 -0.10 12.47 -14.34
C ILE A 82 -1.36 12.52 -15.21
N ASN A 83 -1.24 12.20 -16.50
CA ASN A 83 -2.34 12.23 -17.46
C ASN A 83 -2.38 10.91 -18.24
N SER A 84 -3.36 10.05 -17.94
CA SER A 84 -3.54 8.74 -18.55
C SER A 84 -4.79 8.74 -19.45
N ASN A 85 -5.07 7.65 -20.17
CA ASN A 85 -6.30 7.53 -20.96
C ASN A 85 -7.59 7.53 -20.12
N LEU A 86 -7.49 7.23 -18.81
CA LEU A 86 -8.64 7.05 -17.91
C LEU A 86 -8.82 8.19 -16.89
N TYR A 87 -7.73 8.86 -16.51
CA TYR A 87 -7.77 9.89 -15.45
C TYR A 87 -6.68 10.95 -15.64
N ARG A 88 -6.82 12.05 -14.90
CA ARG A 88 -5.76 13.02 -14.64
C ARG A 88 -5.62 13.18 -13.12
N ALA A 89 -4.39 13.12 -12.62
CA ALA A 89 -4.06 13.31 -11.22
C ALA A 89 -2.95 14.35 -11.07
N THR A 90 -2.93 15.04 -9.92
CA THR A 90 -1.80 15.88 -9.50
C THR A 90 -1.28 15.34 -8.18
N VAL A 91 0.02 15.07 -8.11
CA VAL A 91 0.73 14.54 -6.95
C VAL A 91 1.75 15.59 -6.48
N SER A 92 1.78 15.86 -5.19
CA SER A 92 2.74 16.76 -4.56
C SER A 92 3.91 15.99 -3.97
N THR A 93 5.12 16.52 -4.07
CA THR A 93 6.30 16.00 -3.35
C THR A 93 6.21 16.25 -1.83
N LEU A 94 5.33 17.16 -1.38
CA LEU A 94 5.06 17.37 0.03
C LEU A 94 4.40 16.12 0.63
N GLY A 95 4.89 15.68 1.80
CA GLY A 95 4.41 14.45 2.45
C GLY A 95 4.78 13.15 1.72
N GLY A 96 5.75 13.17 0.80
CA GLY A 96 6.29 11.96 0.16
C GLY A 96 5.48 11.41 -1.02
N GLY A 97 4.58 12.22 -1.61
CA GLY A 97 3.79 11.80 -2.78
C GLY A 97 2.27 11.90 -2.58
N SER A 98 1.78 12.93 -1.90
CA SER A 98 0.34 13.09 -1.62
C SER A 98 -0.46 13.46 -2.88
N ILE A 99 -1.66 12.92 -3.04
CA ILE A 99 -2.55 13.23 -4.18
C ILE A 99 -3.32 14.52 -3.89
N VAL A 100 -2.99 15.59 -4.60
CA VAL A 100 -3.64 16.91 -4.48
C VAL A 100 -4.94 16.99 -5.29
N SER A 101 -4.99 16.33 -6.45
CA SER A 101 -6.22 16.27 -7.24
C SER A 101 -6.33 14.98 -8.04
N PHE A 102 -7.57 14.54 -8.29
CA PHE A 102 -7.89 13.39 -9.12
C PHE A 102 -9.19 13.65 -9.89
N ARG A 103 -9.18 13.41 -11.20
CA ARG A 103 -10.37 13.47 -12.07
C ARG A 103 -10.38 12.31 -13.06
N LEU A 104 -11.47 11.55 -13.06
CA LEU A 104 -11.75 10.54 -14.09
C LEU A 104 -12.13 11.23 -15.41
N LYS A 105 -11.76 10.61 -16.52
CA LYS A 105 -12.18 11.03 -17.87
C LYS A 105 -13.55 10.46 -18.20
N HIS A 106 -14.32 11.17 -19.03
CA HIS A 106 -15.74 10.92 -19.29
C HIS A 106 -16.09 9.50 -19.77
N HIS A 107 -15.13 8.73 -20.31
CA HIS A 107 -15.33 7.34 -20.72
C HIS A 107 -15.79 6.39 -19.59
N LEU A 108 -15.63 6.78 -18.32
CA LEU A 108 -16.08 6.01 -17.14
C LEU A 108 -17.31 6.62 -16.45
N LEU A 109 -17.74 7.83 -16.85
CA LEU A 109 -18.92 8.52 -16.33
C LEU A 109 -20.10 8.24 -17.26
N LYS A 110 -20.63 7.02 -17.19
CA LYS A 110 -21.84 6.64 -17.91
C LYS A 110 -23.07 6.90 -17.02
N ASN A 111 -23.92 7.82 -17.45
CA ASN A 111 -25.28 8.01 -16.90
C ASN A 111 -26.19 6.82 -17.24
#